data_AF-A0A2A7A0S8-F1
#
_entry.id   AF-A0A2A7A0S8-F1
#
_cell.length_a   1.000
_cell.length_b   1.000
_cell.length_c   1.000
_cell.angle_alpha   90.00
_cell.angle_beta   90.00
_cell.angle_gamma   90.00
#
_symmetry.space_group_name_H-M   'P 1'
#
loop_
_entity.id
_entity.type
_entity.pdbx_description
1 polymer ?
#
loop_
_entity_poly.entity_id
_entity_poly.type
_entity_poly.pdbx_seq_one_letter_code
_entity_poly.pdbx_strand_id
1 'polypeptide(L)'
;MSYVKQNFVDGQTLTAAQLNHMEAGITAAATGVKGDKGEKGDPGPAGAKGDPGEGFTANAKALLLNLFENAAYKTDTMQPTLNALRAEWGGSAQEVPVQSVSLSAVTMTLNEGESKTLTATVLPANATDRAVVWSVLPTGFATVANGVVTGIKAGNCTVTATAGGKSASCAVTVEVVETAQLIYSLPGETVLTQGLDTGLKLLEHASTETPQYTILVDAKAGDDFNANTWPAFLHCLTETGDTGNLPGFNSTSSPLNNKTEFAYYNYGGVTLSDSIEHFKTRTRYAVQIDGRKYRGGSTYCPLTEWKTTNGTIIDVPQTFLIGAAQSADGSKKQQFWSGTLYQCKVYKGLLSDDKVNDYIEKGW
;
A
#
# COMPACT_ATOMS: atom_id res chain seq x y z
N MET A 1 42.85 -62.55 1.97
CA MET A 1 41.78 -62.05 1.06
C MET A 1 42.46 -61.41 -0.14
N SER A 2 42.19 -61.86 -1.35
CA SER A 2 42.74 -61.25 -2.57
C SER A 2 41.98 -59.95 -2.85
N TYR A 3 42.67 -58.81 -2.76
CA TYR A 3 42.10 -57.52 -3.16
C TYR A 3 42.11 -57.43 -4.69
N VAL A 4 40.94 -57.23 -5.30
CA VAL A 4 40.81 -57.07 -6.76
C VAL A 4 40.79 -55.58 -7.07
N LYS A 5 41.77 -55.11 -7.85
CA LYS A 5 41.89 -53.70 -8.24
C LYS A 5 40.70 -53.31 -9.14
N GLN A 6 39.92 -52.32 -8.73
CA GLN A 6 38.89 -51.73 -9.59
C GLN A 6 39.48 -50.59 -10.42
N ASN A 7 39.29 -50.67 -11.73
CA ASN A 7 39.69 -49.60 -12.66
C ASN A 7 38.43 -48.82 -13.05
N PHE A 8 38.51 -47.49 -12.98
CA PHE A 8 37.43 -46.58 -13.36
C PHE A 8 37.85 -45.74 -14.55
N VAL A 9 36.90 -45.39 -15.40
CA VAL A 9 37.10 -44.50 -16.55
C VAL A 9 36.34 -43.19 -16.35
N ASP A 10 36.83 -42.13 -17.00
CA ASP A 10 36.30 -40.78 -16.81
C ASP A 10 34.84 -40.67 -17.31
N GLY A 11 33.97 -40.08 -16.49
CA GLY A 11 32.53 -39.99 -16.76
C GLY A 11 31.68 -41.22 -16.39
N GLN A 12 32.25 -42.26 -15.77
CA GLN A 12 31.50 -43.43 -15.31
C GLN A 12 30.62 -43.10 -14.10
N THR A 13 29.31 -43.38 -14.20
CA THR A 13 28.41 -43.35 -13.03
C THR A 13 28.69 -44.57 -12.14
N LEU A 14 29.10 -44.33 -10.90
CA LEU A 14 29.42 -45.40 -9.95
C LEU A 14 28.15 -46.06 -9.40
N THR A 15 28.17 -47.38 -9.32
CA THR A 15 27.09 -48.16 -8.70
C THR A 15 27.25 -48.22 -7.18
N ALA A 16 26.15 -48.42 -6.45
CA ALA A 16 26.16 -48.58 -4.99
C ALA A 16 27.09 -49.71 -4.52
N ALA A 17 27.25 -50.78 -5.32
CA ALA A 17 28.16 -51.87 -5.01
C ALA A 17 29.65 -51.46 -5.09
N GLN A 18 30.00 -50.57 -6.03
CA GLN A 18 31.36 -50.03 -6.16
C GLN A 18 31.69 -49.09 -4.99
N LEU A 19 30.73 -48.27 -4.57
CA LEU A 19 30.86 -47.41 -3.38
C LEU A 19 31.04 -48.22 -2.09
N ASN A 20 30.21 -49.24 -1.87
CA ASN A 20 30.32 -50.11 -0.68
C ASN A 20 31.65 -50.88 -0.64
N HIS A 21 32.19 -51.26 -1.81
CA HIS A 21 33.49 -51.93 -1.87
C HIS A 21 34.66 -50.99 -1.51
N MET A 22 34.56 -49.71 -1.88
CA MET A 22 35.54 -48.69 -1.48
C MET A 22 35.52 -48.44 0.03
N GLU A 23 34.35 -48.36 0.66
CA GLU A 23 34.22 -48.21 2.12
C GLU A 23 34.84 -49.40 2.88
N ALA A 24 34.63 -50.63 2.39
CA ALA A 24 35.24 -51.83 2.94
C ALA A 24 36.78 -51.81 2.81
N GLY A 25 37.31 -51.31 1.69
CA GLY A 25 38.75 -51.14 1.48
C GLY A 25 39.38 -50.12 2.44
N ILE A 26 38.69 -49.01 2.69
CA ILE A 26 39.14 -47.96 3.63
C ILE A 26 39.13 -48.49 5.08
N THR A 27 38.11 -49.27 5.45
CA THR A 27 38.01 -49.85 6.80
C THR A 27 39.06 -50.96 7.03
N ALA A 28 39.39 -51.73 6.00
CA ALA A 28 40.46 -52.73 6.06
C ALA A 28 41.86 -52.08 6.14
N ALA A 29 42.08 -50.94 5.47
CA ALA A 29 43.33 -50.18 5.57
C ALA A 29 43.51 -49.53 6.96
N ALA A 30 42.42 -49.12 7.61
CA ALA A 30 42.43 -48.48 8.93
C ALA A 30 42.71 -49.45 10.10
N THR A 31 42.54 -50.76 9.91
CA THR A 31 42.59 -51.76 11.00
C THR A 31 43.80 -52.69 10.96
N GLY A 32 44.86 -52.33 10.21
CA GLY A 32 46.06 -53.16 9.99
C GLY A 32 46.48 -54.02 11.19
N VAL A 33 46.00 -55.27 11.22
CA VAL A 33 46.41 -56.26 12.21
C VAL A 33 47.76 -56.79 11.76
N LYS A 34 48.78 -56.42 12.52
CA LYS A 34 50.15 -56.90 12.34
C LYS A 34 50.15 -58.41 12.60
N GLY A 35 50.34 -59.21 11.55
CA GLY A 35 50.44 -60.66 11.64
C GLY A 35 51.64 -61.11 12.48
N ASP A 36 51.52 -62.29 13.09
CA ASP A 36 52.54 -62.88 13.96
C ASP A 36 53.89 -63.05 13.26
N LYS A 37 54.95 -62.81 14.03
CA LYS A 37 56.34 -62.77 13.58
C LYS A 37 56.84 -64.18 13.28
N GLY A 38 56.96 -64.52 11.99
CA GLY A 38 57.77 -65.67 11.56
C GLY A 38 59.25 -65.49 11.94
N GLU A 39 59.98 -66.60 12.04
CA GLU A 39 61.40 -66.59 12.39
C GLU A 39 62.24 -65.70 11.46
N LYS A 40 63.23 -65.02 12.06
CA LYS A 40 63.99 -63.94 11.45
C LYS A 40 64.96 -64.49 10.40
N GLY A 41 64.61 -64.34 9.12
CA GLY A 41 65.61 -64.29 8.05
C GLY A 41 66.43 -63.00 8.13
N ASP A 42 67.68 -63.04 7.69
CA ASP A 42 68.57 -61.88 7.73
C ASP A 42 67.97 -60.67 6.98
N PRO A 43 68.00 -59.45 7.54
CA PRO A 43 67.41 -58.29 6.89
C PRO A 43 68.22 -57.92 5.65
N GLY A 44 67.58 -57.91 4.47
CA GLY A 44 68.06 -57.11 3.35
C GLY A 44 68.03 -55.62 3.71
N PRO A 45 68.84 -54.77 3.04
CA PRO A 45 68.87 -53.34 3.33
C PRO A 45 67.47 -52.74 3.16
N ALA A 46 67.08 -51.90 4.12
CA ALA A 46 65.82 -51.17 4.05
C ALA A 46 65.81 -50.32 2.77
N GLY A 47 64.82 -50.55 1.90
CA GLY A 47 64.57 -49.68 0.76
C GLY A 47 64.32 -48.24 1.24
N ALA A 48 64.80 -47.27 0.47
CA ALA A 48 64.63 -45.85 0.80
C ALA A 48 63.14 -45.55 1.06
N LYS A 49 62.87 -44.86 2.16
CA LYS A 49 61.55 -44.31 2.49
C LYS A 49 61.14 -43.45 1.28
N GLY A 50 60.05 -43.82 0.60
CA GLY A 50 59.55 -43.04 -0.54
C GLY A 50 59.41 -41.57 -0.15
N ASP A 51 59.86 -40.69 -1.04
CA ASP A 51 59.74 -39.25 -0.88
C ASP A 51 58.27 -38.89 -0.60
N PRO A 52 57.92 -38.19 0.49
CA PRO A 52 56.51 -37.91 0.82
C PRO A 52 55.79 -37.09 -0.25
N GLY A 53 56.51 -36.55 -1.23
CA GLY A 53 56.03 -35.54 -2.16
C GLY A 53 55.85 -34.21 -1.42
N GLU A 54 56.17 -33.09 -2.04
CA GLU A 54 56.10 -31.77 -1.40
C GLU A 54 54.65 -31.27 -1.15
N GLY A 55 53.65 -32.13 -1.36
CA GLY A 55 52.24 -31.75 -1.32
C GLY A 55 51.89 -30.75 -2.44
N PHE A 56 50.76 -30.06 -2.31
CA PHE A 56 50.40 -28.99 -3.24
C PHE A 56 51.33 -27.79 -3.07
N THR A 57 51.87 -27.29 -4.20
CA THR A 57 52.61 -26.03 -4.22
C THR A 57 51.73 -24.86 -3.76
N ALA A 58 52.33 -23.77 -3.27
CA ALA A 58 51.60 -22.57 -2.89
C ALA A 58 50.72 -22.03 -4.03
N ASN A 59 51.20 -22.11 -5.28
CA ASN A 59 50.43 -21.71 -6.46
C ASN A 59 49.25 -22.67 -6.74
N ALA A 60 49.44 -23.98 -6.59
CA ALA A 60 48.36 -24.95 -6.75
C ALA A 60 47.26 -24.77 -5.68
N LYS A 61 47.66 -24.49 -4.43
CA LYS A 61 46.73 -24.14 -3.34
C LYS A 61 45.92 -22.88 -3.69
N ALA A 62 46.57 -21.84 -4.21
CA ALA A 62 45.90 -20.60 -4.61
C ALA A 62 44.90 -20.80 -5.78
N LEU A 63 45.24 -21.62 -6.77
CA LEU A 63 44.36 -21.93 -7.90
C LEU A 63 43.16 -22.79 -7.47
N LEU A 64 43.38 -23.78 -6.61
CA LEU A 64 42.32 -24.60 -6.03
C LEU A 64 41.36 -23.77 -5.18
N LEU A 65 41.89 -22.85 -4.37
CA LEU A 65 41.07 -21.95 -3.59
C LEU A 65 40.19 -21.06 -4.47
N ASN A 66 40.74 -20.45 -5.53
CA ASN A 66 39.97 -19.67 -6.52
C ASN A 66 38.89 -20.50 -7.25
N LEU A 67 39.18 -21.77 -7.55
CA LEU A 67 38.22 -22.68 -8.19
C LEU A 67 37.06 -23.00 -7.24
N PHE A 68 37.35 -23.29 -5.97
CA PHE A 68 36.33 -23.58 -4.95
C PHE A 68 35.56 -22.34 -4.51
N GLU A 69 36.18 -21.16 -4.51
CA GLU A 69 35.50 -19.88 -4.34
C GLU A 69 34.41 -19.72 -5.40
N ASN A 70 34.75 -19.89 -6.68
CA ASN A 70 33.80 -19.84 -7.81
C ASN A 70 32.60 -20.80 -7.68
N ALA A 71 32.80 -21.98 -7.08
CA ALA A 71 31.74 -22.94 -6.80
C ALA A 71 30.92 -22.58 -5.54
N ALA A 72 31.56 -22.07 -4.50
CA ALA A 72 30.93 -21.68 -3.23
C ALA A 72 30.04 -20.42 -3.35
N TYR A 73 30.22 -19.58 -4.38
CA TYR A 73 29.36 -18.41 -4.63
C TYR A 73 27.87 -18.75 -4.85
N LYS A 74 27.52 -20.03 -5.06
CA LYS A 74 26.14 -20.46 -5.33
C LYS A 74 25.45 -21.19 -4.17
N THR A 75 26.19 -21.66 -3.15
CA THR A 75 25.63 -22.45 -2.03
C THR A 75 26.38 -22.21 -0.73
N ASP A 76 25.63 -21.89 0.32
CA ASP A 76 26.05 -21.70 1.71
C ASP A 76 26.75 -22.91 2.36
N THR A 77 26.52 -24.12 1.84
CA THR A 77 27.10 -25.37 2.36
C THR A 77 28.60 -25.55 2.10
N MET A 78 29.19 -24.87 1.11
CA MET A 78 30.62 -25.02 0.77
C MET A 78 31.55 -24.10 1.59
N GLN A 79 30.99 -23.11 2.29
CA GLN A 79 31.79 -22.13 3.04
C GLN A 79 32.58 -22.72 4.22
N PRO A 80 32.00 -23.61 5.06
CA PRO A 80 32.76 -24.22 6.16
C PRO A 80 33.95 -25.03 5.64
N THR A 81 33.76 -25.73 4.52
CA THR A 81 34.82 -26.51 3.86
C THR A 81 35.91 -25.61 3.29
N LEU A 82 35.54 -24.50 2.64
CA LEU A 82 36.49 -23.52 2.12
C LEU A 82 37.29 -22.84 3.23
N ASN A 83 36.64 -22.48 4.34
CA ASN A 83 37.29 -21.87 5.51
C ASN A 83 38.22 -22.87 6.20
N ALA A 84 37.81 -24.13 6.33
CA ALA A 84 38.65 -25.21 6.85
C ALA A 84 39.89 -25.42 5.96
N LEU A 85 39.73 -25.37 4.63
CA LEU A 85 40.85 -25.49 3.69
C LEU A 85 41.82 -24.31 3.78
N ARG A 86 41.32 -23.08 3.95
CA ARG A 86 42.16 -21.90 4.22
C ARG A 86 42.95 -22.05 5.51
N ALA A 87 42.29 -22.47 6.59
CA ALA A 87 42.92 -22.66 7.89
C ALA A 87 44.01 -23.75 7.83
N GLU A 88 43.71 -24.89 7.18
CA GLU A 88 44.66 -25.98 6.95
C GLU A 88 45.89 -25.52 6.14
N TRP A 89 45.72 -24.55 5.25
CA TRP A 89 46.80 -23.97 4.45
C TRP A 89 47.43 -22.71 5.05
N GLY A 90 47.14 -22.40 6.32
CA GLY A 90 47.78 -21.30 7.07
C GLY A 90 47.23 -19.91 6.75
N GLY A 91 46.08 -19.81 6.09
CA GLY A 91 45.36 -18.55 5.81
C GLY A 91 44.29 -18.22 6.85
N SER A 92 43.80 -16.98 6.85
CA SER A 92 42.64 -16.54 7.63
C SER A 92 41.33 -16.62 6.83
N ALA A 93 40.19 -16.60 7.52
CA ALA A 93 38.88 -16.44 6.89
C ALA A 93 38.79 -15.05 6.22
N GLN A 94 38.47 -15.01 4.92
CA GLN A 94 38.35 -13.77 4.16
C GLN A 94 36.93 -13.24 4.26
N GLU A 95 36.78 -11.92 4.43
CA GLU A 95 35.48 -11.27 4.29
C GLU A 95 34.96 -11.46 2.87
N VAL A 96 33.73 -11.95 2.75
CA VAL A 96 33.04 -12.12 1.48
C VAL A 96 32.10 -10.92 1.32
N PRO A 97 32.41 -9.95 0.44
CA PRO A 97 31.57 -8.78 0.26
C PRO A 97 30.26 -9.14 -0.43
N VAL A 98 29.20 -8.37 -0.15
CA VAL A 98 27.94 -8.45 -0.91
C VAL A 98 28.21 -8.02 -2.35
N GLN A 99 27.74 -8.83 -3.30
CA GLN A 99 27.89 -8.56 -4.73
C GLN A 99 26.60 -8.02 -5.34
N SER A 100 25.44 -8.50 -4.88
CA SER A 100 24.15 -8.03 -5.37
C SER A 100 23.05 -8.14 -4.31
N VAL A 101 22.07 -7.25 -4.42
CA VAL A 101 20.76 -7.33 -3.75
C VAL A 101 19.71 -7.40 -4.85
N SER A 102 18.70 -8.25 -4.67
CA SER A 102 17.52 -8.31 -5.54
C SER A 102 16.26 -8.34 -4.69
N LEU A 103 15.13 -7.93 -5.27
CA LEU A 103 13.84 -7.90 -4.60
C LEU A 103 12.86 -8.85 -5.29
N SER A 104 11.91 -9.39 -4.53
CA SER A 104 10.84 -10.26 -5.06
C SER A 104 9.90 -9.55 -6.05
N ALA A 105 9.87 -8.22 -6.04
CA ALA A 105 9.11 -7.40 -6.97
C ALA A 105 9.79 -6.05 -7.22
N VAL A 106 9.68 -5.54 -8.44
CA VAL A 106 10.15 -4.19 -8.83
C VAL A 106 9.04 -3.13 -8.75
N THR A 107 7.79 -3.57 -8.69
CA THR A 107 6.60 -2.73 -8.53
C THR A 107 5.62 -3.40 -7.56
N MET A 108 4.90 -2.60 -6.77
CA MET A 108 3.90 -3.08 -5.82
C MET A 108 2.75 -2.08 -5.69
N THR A 109 1.52 -2.57 -5.68
CA THR A 109 0.33 -1.76 -5.39
C THR A 109 -0.25 -2.19 -4.04
N LEU A 110 -0.62 -1.22 -3.21
CA LEU A 110 -1.22 -1.41 -1.90
C LEU A 110 -2.42 -0.47 -1.75
N ASN A 111 -3.43 -0.91 -1.03
CA ASN A 111 -4.44 -0.02 -0.48
C ASN A 111 -3.92 0.68 0.80
N GLU A 112 -4.41 1.87 1.13
CA GLU A 112 -4.16 2.48 2.44
C GLU A 112 -4.51 1.49 3.58
N GLY A 113 -3.58 1.32 4.52
CA GLY A 113 -3.69 0.34 5.61
C GLY A 113 -3.35 -1.12 5.24
N GLU A 114 -3.25 -1.46 3.95
CA GLU A 114 -2.83 -2.79 3.51
C GLU A 114 -1.32 -2.99 3.73
N SER A 115 -0.92 -4.24 3.96
CA SER A 115 0.50 -4.63 4.04
C SER A 115 0.83 -5.81 3.12
N LYS A 116 1.99 -5.76 2.48
CA LYS A 116 2.55 -6.87 1.67
C LYS A 116 4.02 -7.09 2.01
N THR A 117 4.47 -8.32 1.82
CA THR A 117 5.88 -8.68 2.03
C THR A 117 6.67 -8.47 0.74
N LEU A 118 7.79 -7.77 0.86
CA LEU A 118 8.82 -7.56 -0.15
C LEU A 118 10.10 -8.24 0.34
N THR A 119 10.49 -9.33 -0.31
CA THR A 119 11.65 -10.12 0.10
C THR A 119 12.91 -9.60 -0.59
N ALA A 120 13.97 -9.36 0.18
CA ALA A 120 15.30 -9.05 -0.35
C ALA A 120 16.20 -10.28 -0.34
N THR A 121 16.83 -10.57 -1.49
CA THR A 121 17.80 -11.64 -1.65
C THR A 121 19.20 -11.05 -1.84
N VAL A 122 20.07 -11.28 -0.86
CA VAL A 122 21.46 -10.84 -0.84
C VAL A 122 22.35 -11.96 -1.34
N LEU A 123 23.19 -11.67 -2.35
CA LEU A 123 24.17 -12.61 -2.90
C LEU A 123 25.60 -12.05 -2.80
N PRO A 124 26.59 -12.92 -2.63
CA PRO A 124 26.43 -14.37 -2.50
C PRO A 124 25.86 -14.79 -1.13
N ALA A 125 25.30 -16.00 -1.04
CA ALA A 125 24.61 -16.46 0.19
C ALA A 125 25.54 -16.53 1.42
N ASN A 126 26.85 -16.62 1.19
CA ASN A 126 27.92 -16.65 2.17
C ASN A 126 28.55 -15.27 2.46
N ALA A 127 27.95 -14.16 1.99
CA ALA A 127 28.46 -12.82 2.31
C ALA A 127 28.57 -12.61 3.83
N THR A 128 29.63 -11.95 4.28
CA THR A 128 29.97 -11.80 5.71
C THR A 128 28.98 -10.90 6.45
N ASP A 129 28.51 -9.82 5.81
CA ASP A 129 27.45 -8.95 6.33
C ASP A 129 26.27 -8.93 5.34
N ARG A 130 25.15 -9.51 5.77
CA ARG A 130 23.92 -9.63 4.99
C ARG A 130 22.78 -8.81 5.58
N ALA A 131 23.08 -7.92 6.53
CA ALA A 131 22.06 -7.08 7.13
C ALA A 131 21.42 -6.19 6.06
N VAL A 132 20.11 -6.32 5.90
CA VAL A 132 19.33 -5.52 4.95
C VAL A 132 18.78 -4.32 5.68
N VAL A 133 19.22 -3.14 5.26
CA VAL A 133 18.67 -1.86 5.70
C VAL A 133 17.62 -1.42 4.68
N TRP A 134 16.43 -1.09 5.17
CA TRP A 134 15.31 -0.65 4.34
C TRP A 134 15.09 0.86 4.47
N SER A 135 14.69 1.49 3.37
CA SER A 135 14.28 2.90 3.35
C SER A 135 13.09 3.11 2.42
N VAL A 136 12.31 4.17 2.68
CA VAL A 136 11.19 4.60 1.84
C VAL A 136 11.34 6.07 1.49
N LEU A 137 11.23 6.41 0.21
CA LEU A 137 11.26 7.79 -0.28
C LEU A 137 10.27 8.02 -1.43
N PRO A 138 9.45 9.08 -1.40
CA PRO A 138 9.28 10.02 -0.29
C PRO A 138 8.66 9.33 0.95
N THR A 139 8.89 9.91 2.14
CA THR A 139 8.30 9.40 3.39
C THR A 139 6.81 9.77 3.49
N GLY A 140 6.06 9.05 4.31
CA GLY A 140 4.65 9.34 4.62
C GLY A 140 3.61 8.61 3.75
N PHE A 141 4.02 8.01 2.62
CA PHE A 141 3.13 7.20 1.77
C PHE A 141 3.10 5.73 2.18
N ALA A 142 4.25 5.16 2.54
CA ALA A 142 4.37 3.81 3.05
C ALA A 142 5.47 3.71 4.12
N THR A 143 5.43 2.66 4.93
CA THR A 143 6.52 2.22 5.80
C THR A 143 7.02 0.85 5.40
N VAL A 144 8.23 0.52 5.81
CA VAL A 144 8.80 -0.82 5.66
C VAL A 144 9.48 -1.24 6.95
N ALA A 145 9.12 -2.43 7.45
CA ALA A 145 9.74 -3.04 8.62
C ALA A 145 10.08 -4.49 8.30
N ASN A 146 11.38 -4.83 8.29
CA ASN A 146 11.86 -6.18 7.98
C ASN A 146 11.28 -6.75 6.66
N GLY A 147 11.14 -5.90 5.64
CA GLY A 147 10.56 -6.28 4.34
C GLY A 147 9.03 -6.31 4.29
N VAL A 148 8.32 -6.06 5.39
CA VAL A 148 6.86 -5.84 5.36
C VAL A 148 6.59 -4.38 5.02
N VAL A 149 6.00 -4.14 3.85
CA VAL A 149 5.64 -2.80 3.35
C VAL A 149 4.17 -2.54 3.68
N THR A 150 3.87 -1.43 4.37
CA THR A 150 2.52 -1.01 4.77
C THR A 150 2.16 0.33 4.14
N GLY A 151 1.00 0.41 3.47
CA GLY A 151 0.48 1.66 2.92
C GLY A 151 -0.06 2.57 4.02
N ILE A 152 0.36 3.84 4.05
CA ILE A 152 -0.06 4.85 5.02
C ILE A 152 -1.02 5.84 4.38
N LYS A 153 -0.65 6.35 3.21
CA LYS A 153 -1.40 7.38 2.48
C LYS A 153 -1.25 7.15 1.00
N ALA A 154 -2.32 7.40 0.25
CA ALA A 154 -2.34 7.33 -1.19
C ALA A 154 -1.25 8.21 -1.82
N GLY A 155 -0.61 7.66 -2.84
CA GLY A 155 0.51 8.29 -3.54
C GLY A 155 1.59 7.27 -3.92
N ASN A 156 2.71 7.78 -4.41
CA ASN A 156 3.80 6.96 -4.91
C ASN A 156 5.05 7.13 -4.06
N CYS A 157 5.73 6.03 -3.75
CA CYS A 157 7.03 6.03 -3.10
C CYS A 157 7.90 4.89 -3.62
N THR A 158 9.18 4.89 -3.25
CA THR A 158 10.14 3.86 -3.59
C THR A 158 10.67 3.24 -2.31
N VAL A 159 10.53 1.92 -2.19
CA VAL A 159 11.14 1.14 -1.11
C VAL A 159 12.48 0.62 -1.60
N THR A 160 13.56 0.88 -0.86
CA THR A 160 14.92 0.44 -1.22
C THR A 160 15.49 -0.47 -0.13
N ALA A 161 16.00 -1.63 -0.53
CA ALA A 161 16.77 -2.52 0.31
C ALA A 161 18.26 -2.34 0.01
N THR A 162 19.09 -2.17 1.05
CA THR A 162 20.55 -2.01 0.94
C THR A 162 21.28 -3.01 1.82
N ALA A 163 22.27 -3.71 1.28
CA ALA A 163 23.17 -4.59 2.04
C ALA A 163 24.59 -4.51 1.45
N GLY A 164 25.60 -4.37 2.30
CA GLY A 164 27.02 -4.30 1.89
C GLY A 164 27.31 -3.27 0.78
N GLY A 165 26.62 -2.13 0.78
CA GLY A 165 26.76 -1.07 -0.24
C GLY A 165 26.08 -1.34 -1.59
N LYS A 166 25.36 -2.47 -1.73
CA LYS A 166 24.53 -2.80 -2.89
C LYS A 166 23.07 -2.54 -2.57
N SER A 167 22.28 -2.13 -3.56
CA SER A 167 20.87 -1.82 -3.37
C SER A 167 19.98 -2.37 -4.49
N ALA A 168 18.71 -2.56 -4.15
CA ALA A 168 17.62 -2.79 -5.09
C ALA A 168 16.37 -2.05 -4.60
N SER A 169 15.52 -1.64 -5.55
CA SER A 169 14.37 -0.77 -5.28
C SER A 169 13.08 -1.32 -5.89
N CYS A 170 11.97 -1.04 -5.21
CA CYS A 170 10.60 -1.37 -5.63
C CYS A 170 9.77 -0.08 -5.65
N ALA A 171 9.13 0.22 -6.78
CA ALA A 171 8.18 1.32 -6.88
C ALA A 171 6.84 0.89 -6.25
N VAL A 172 6.38 1.63 -5.26
CA VAL A 172 5.15 1.35 -4.51
C VAL A 172 4.11 2.43 -4.82
N THR A 173 2.95 1.99 -5.29
CA THR A 173 1.76 2.83 -5.44
C THR A 173 0.76 2.47 -4.34
N VAL A 174 0.42 3.44 -3.50
CA VAL A 174 -0.62 3.32 -2.49
C VAL A 174 -1.89 3.95 -3.06
N GLU A 175 -2.97 3.18 -3.12
CA GLU A 175 -4.28 3.59 -3.58
C GLU A 175 -5.19 3.97 -2.41
N VAL A 176 -6.06 4.95 -2.63
CA VAL A 176 -7.07 5.35 -1.64
C VAL A 176 -8.04 4.20 -1.43
N VAL A 177 -8.29 3.82 -0.17
CA VAL A 177 -9.43 2.95 0.15
C VAL A 177 -10.67 3.82 0.27
N GLU A 178 -11.45 3.82 -0.79
CA GLU A 178 -12.77 4.45 -0.79
C GLU A 178 -13.73 3.61 0.07
N THR A 179 -13.91 4.00 1.33
CA THR A 179 -14.86 3.36 2.25
C THR A 179 -16.29 3.92 2.12
N ALA A 180 -16.47 4.95 1.29
CA ALA A 180 -17.75 5.62 1.10
C ALA A 180 -18.78 4.69 0.43
N GLN A 181 -19.87 4.42 1.13
CA GLN A 181 -20.97 3.59 0.65
C GLN A 181 -22.06 4.44 0.01
N LEU A 182 -22.45 4.15 -1.24
CA LEU A 182 -23.61 4.77 -1.86
C LEU A 182 -24.88 4.38 -1.11
N ILE A 183 -25.57 5.35 -0.51
CA ILE A 183 -26.81 5.13 0.26
C ILE A 183 -28.05 5.70 -0.43
N TYR A 184 -27.87 6.55 -1.45
CA TYR A 184 -28.96 7.07 -2.25
C TYR A 184 -28.48 7.39 -3.66
N SER A 185 -29.30 7.05 -4.64
CA SER A 185 -29.17 7.51 -6.02
C SER A 185 -30.55 7.91 -6.51
N LEU A 186 -30.63 9.08 -7.13
CA LEU A 186 -31.84 9.52 -7.80
C LEU A 186 -32.22 8.48 -8.88
N PRO A 187 -33.46 7.94 -8.87
CA PRO A 187 -33.84 6.88 -9.82
C PRO A 187 -33.90 7.34 -11.29
N GLY A 188 -34.12 8.64 -11.51
CA GLY A 188 -34.19 9.23 -12.84
C GLY A 188 -34.35 10.74 -12.76
N GLU A 189 -34.16 11.41 -13.91
CA GLU A 189 -34.32 12.86 -14.02
C GLU A 189 -35.68 13.29 -13.47
N THR A 190 -35.66 14.31 -12.60
CA THR A 190 -36.83 14.75 -11.83
C THR A 190 -37.02 16.25 -11.99
N VAL A 191 -38.20 16.66 -12.43
CA VAL A 191 -38.59 18.07 -12.45
C VAL A 191 -38.90 18.51 -11.01
N LEU A 192 -38.29 19.60 -10.57
CA LEU A 192 -38.54 20.21 -9.28
C LEU A 192 -39.61 21.29 -9.43
N THR A 193 -40.71 21.14 -8.69
CA THR A 193 -41.75 22.18 -8.51
C THR A 193 -42.15 22.34 -7.04
N GLN A 194 -42.02 21.29 -6.25
CA GLN A 194 -42.30 21.26 -4.79
C GLN A 194 -41.12 20.65 -4.00
N GLY A 195 -39.93 20.69 -4.58
CA GLY A 195 -38.75 19.99 -4.09
C GLY A 195 -38.87 18.46 -4.16
N LEU A 196 -37.82 17.79 -3.71
CA LEU A 196 -37.69 16.35 -3.61
C LEU A 196 -37.30 15.99 -2.18
N ASP A 197 -37.97 14.98 -1.63
CA ASP A 197 -37.60 14.33 -0.38
C ASP A 197 -36.79 13.07 -0.69
N THR A 198 -35.57 12.99 -0.18
CA THR A 198 -34.76 11.78 -0.37
C THR A 198 -35.14 10.67 0.62
N GLY A 199 -35.84 11.02 1.70
CA GLY A 199 -36.09 10.13 2.84
C GLY A 199 -34.87 9.87 3.73
N LEU A 200 -33.67 10.34 3.35
CA LEU A 200 -32.46 10.14 4.13
C LEU A 200 -32.42 11.05 5.34
N LYS A 201 -32.19 10.49 6.52
CA LYS A 201 -31.97 11.25 7.75
C LYS A 201 -30.48 11.32 8.08
N LEU A 202 -29.77 12.18 7.34
CA LEU A 202 -28.30 12.20 7.38
C LEU A 202 -27.73 12.54 8.76
N LEU A 203 -28.48 13.27 9.57
CA LEU A 203 -28.01 13.87 10.82
C LEU A 203 -28.83 13.43 12.05
N GLU A 204 -29.65 12.38 11.96
CA GLU A 204 -30.53 11.96 13.08
C GLU A 204 -29.80 11.46 14.33
N HIS A 205 -28.52 11.11 14.18
CA HIS A 205 -27.64 10.66 15.27
C HIS A 205 -26.32 11.46 15.32
N ALA A 206 -26.32 12.69 14.80
CA ALA A 206 -25.12 13.50 14.68
C ALA A 206 -24.46 13.87 16.02
N SER A 207 -25.20 13.80 17.14
CA SER A 207 -24.66 14.03 18.47
C SER A 207 -23.82 12.88 19.03
N THR A 208 -24.00 11.66 18.52
CA THR A 208 -23.35 10.43 19.01
C THR A 208 -22.49 9.74 17.95
N GLU A 209 -22.82 9.90 16.67
CA GLU A 209 -22.07 9.43 15.52
C GLU A 209 -21.42 10.60 14.78
N THR A 210 -20.17 10.46 14.34
CA THR A 210 -19.51 11.50 13.52
C THR A 210 -20.12 11.50 12.13
N PRO A 211 -20.83 12.56 11.68
CA PRO A 211 -21.43 12.59 10.35
C PRO A 211 -20.34 12.60 9.28
N GLN A 212 -20.36 11.62 8.38
CA GLN A 212 -19.46 11.59 7.23
C GLN A 212 -20.26 11.32 5.97
N TYR A 213 -20.34 12.30 5.08
CA TYR A 213 -21.14 12.21 3.85
C TYR A 213 -20.50 12.93 2.68
N THR A 214 -20.72 12.38 1.48
CA THR A 214 -20.50 13.07 0.21
C THR A 214 -21.82 13.15 -0.55
N ILE A 215 -22.25 14.36 -0.87
CA ILE A 215 -23.49 14.65 -1.60
C ILE A 215 -23.10 15.22 -2.96
N LEU A 216 -23.50 14.54 -4.03
CA LEU A 216 -23.28 14.95 -5.42
C LEU A 216 -24.63 15.26 -6.06
N VAL A 217 -24.76 16.41 -6.72
CA VAL A 217 -26.01 16.89 -7.30
C VAL A 217 -25.77 17.49 -8.68
N ASP A 218 -26.50 17.05 -9.70
CA ASP A 218 -26.52 17.67 -11.03
C ASP A 218 -27.90 18.29 -11.23
N ALA A 219 -27.96 19.62 -11.28
CA ALA A 219 -29.22 20.35 -11.30
C ALA A 219 -29.14 21.60 -12.17
N LYS A 220 -30.31 22.04 -12.64
CA LYS A 220 -30.51 23.29 -13.38
C LYS A 220 -31.77 23.99 -12.87
N ALA A 221 -31.66 25.23 -12.43
CA ALA A 221 -32.82 26.06 -12.15
C ALA A 221 -33.54 26.50 -13.43
N GLY A 222 -34.86 26.65 -13.34
CA GLY A 222 -35.70 27.18 -14.41
C GLY A 222 -35.36 28.64 -14.72
N ASP A 223 -35.71 29.09 -15.92
CA ASP A 223 -35.44 30.47 -16.35
C ASP A 223 -36.20 31.50 -15.48
N ASP A 224 -37.33 31.08 -14.90
CA ASP A 224 -38.19 31.80 -13.96
C ASP A 224 -37.64 31.84 -12.52
N PHE A 225 -36.47 31.25 -12.26
CA PHE A 225 -35.86 31.23 -10.93
C PHE A 225 -35.70 32.66 -10.36
N ASN A 226 -36.22 32.85 -9.15
CA ASN A 226 -36.27 34.13 -8.47
C ASN A 226 -35.60 34.04 -7.08
N ALA A 227 -34.38 34.55 -6.96
CA ALA A 227 -33.66 34.55 -5.69
C ALA A 227 -34.34 35.38 -4.59
N ASN A 228 -35.25 36.32 -4.94
CA ASN A 228 -35.95 37.14 -3.95
C ASN A 228 -36.93 36.34 -3.07
N THR A 229 -37.28 35.11 -3.45
CA THR A 229 -38.09 34.20 -2.62
C THR A 229 -37.26 33.42 -1.61
N TRP A 230 -35.94 33.66 -1.56
CA TRP A 230 -34.99 32.90 -0.74
C TRP A 230 -35.12 31.39 -0.93
N PRO A 231 -35.04 30.89 -2.18
CA PRO A 231 -35.26 29.48 -2.48
C PRO A 231 -34.18 28.59 -1.86
N ALA A 232 -34.60 27.47 -1.29
CA ALA A 232 -33.73 26.49 -0.69
C ALA A 232 -33.25 25.48 -1.74
N PHE A 233 -31.94 25.27 -1.81
CA PHE A 233 -31.33 24.30 -2.70
C PHE A 233 -31.15 22.93 -2.03
N LEU A 234 -30.36 22.85 -0.96
CA LEU A 234 -30.12 21.64 -0.17
C LEU A 234 -30.59 21.89 1.24
N HIS A 235 -31.28 20.98 1.89
CA HIS A 235 -31.81 21.23 3.23
C HIS A 235 -31.90 19.95 4.06
N CYS A 236 -31.23 19.93 5.22
CA CYS A 236 -31.35 18.91 6.25
C CYS A 236 -31.10 19.60 7.59
N LEU A 237 -32.10 20.33 8.05
CA LEU A 237 -32.02 21.29 9.14
C LEU A 237 -33.31 21.22 9.98
N THR A 238 -33.19 21.34 11.31
CA THR A 238 -34.33 21.69 12.16
C THR A 238 -34.50 23.21 12.19
N GLU A 239 -35.50 23.72 11.50
CA GLU A 239 -35.88 25.13 11.61
C GLU A 239 -36.42 25.42 13.02
N THR A 240 -35.81 26.39 13.71
CA THR A 240 -36.19 26.75 15.10
C THR A 240 -37.00 28.05 15.17
N GLY A 241 -37.16 28.74 14.03
CA GLY A 241 -37.67 30.11 13.98
C GLY A 241 -36.64 31.18 14.41
N ASP A 242 -35.42 30.77 14.75
CA ASP A 242 -34.30 31.64 15.09
C ASP A 242 -33.13 31.47 14.10
N THR A 243 -32.77 32.54 13.41
CA THR A 243 -31.64 32.56 12.45
C THR A 243 -30.27 32.41 13.13
N GLY A 244 -30.21 32.52 14.46
CA GLY A 244 -29.03 32.24 15.27
C GLY A 244 -28.89 30.77 15.69
N ASN A 245 -29.88 29.91 15.43
CA ASN A 245 -29.90 28.52 15.87
C ASN A 245 -30.51 27.58 14.81
N LEU A 246 -29.70 27.21 13.82
CA LEU A 246 -30.09 26.35 12.71
C LEU A 246 -29.26 25.05 12.72
N PRO A 247 -29.64 24.03 13.52
CA PRO A 247 -28.92 22.76 13.58
C PRO A 247 -29.13 21.92 12.32
N GLY A 248 -28.04 21.57 11.65
CA GLY A 248 -28.04 20.82 10.40
C GLY A 248 -27.35 21.57 9.27
N PHE A 249 -27.77 21.35 8.03
CA PHE A 249 -27.30 22.15 6.91
C PHE A 249 -28.44 22.71 6.07
N ASN A 250 -28.16 23.84 5.44
CA ASN A 250 -28.97 24.38 4.37
C ASN A 250 -28.08 25.00 3.28
N SER A 251 -28.61 25.05 2.07
CA SER A 251 -28.09 25.89 1.00
C SER A 251 -29.21 26.71 0.43
N THR A 252 -28.96 28.00 0.21
CA THR A 252 -29.97 28.96 -0.21
C THR A 252 -29.37 29.90 -1.23
N SER A 253 -30.14 30.26 -2.25
CA SER A 253 -29.79 31.36 -3.15
C SER A 253 -30.23 32.68 -2.53
N SER A 254 -29.28 33.57 -2.29
CA SER A 254 -29.52 34.83 -1.59
C SER A 254 -29.69 35.99 -2.58
N PRO A 255 -30.73 36.83 -2.42
CA PRO A 255 -30.90 38.04 -3.23
C PRO A 255 -29.90 39.13 -2.84
N LEU A 256 -29.24 39.03 -1.69
CA LEU A 256 -28.35 40.06 -1.18
C LEU A 256 -26.98 40.04 -1.86
N ASN A 257 -26.47 38.84 -2.15
CA ASN A 257 -25.16 38.64 -2.76
C ASN A 257 -25.23 37.92 -4.11
N ASN A 258 -26.43 37.55 -4.56
CA ASN A 258 -26.70 36.90 -5.84
C ASN A 258 -25.97 35.54 -6.01
N LYS A 259 -25.76 34.82 -4.90
CA LYS A 259 -25.05 33.54 -4.86
C LYS A 259 -25.91 32.44 -4.27
N THR A 260 -25.53 31.18 -4.51
CA THR A 260 -26.03 30.03 -3.76
C THR A 260 -24.95 29.59 -2.78
N GLU A 261 -25.24 29.70 -1.49
CA GLU A 261 -24.30 29.41 -0.42
C GLU A 261 -24.77 28.20 0.37
N PHE A 262 -23.83 27.46 0.96
CA PHE A 262 -24.08 26.34 1.86
C PHE A 262 -23.57 26.70 3.26
N ALA A 263 -24.39 26.40 4.26
CA ALA A 263 -24.09 26.56 5.67
C ALA A 263 -24.33 25.27 6.45
N TYR A 264 -23.53 25.07 7.50
CA TYR A 264 -23.56 23.92 8.38
C TYR A 264 -23.53 24.37 9.84
N TYR A 265 -24.60 24.06 10.59
CA TYR A 265 -24.87 24.46 11.96
C TYR A 265 -24.63 25.97 12.18
N ASN A 266 -25.31 26.82 11.40
CA ASN A 266 -25.19 28.30 11.33
C ASN A 266 -23.93 28.89 10.67
N TYR A 267 -22.92 28.09 10.32
CA TYR A 267 -21.69 28.63 9.74
C TYR A 267 -21.69 28.41 8.24
N GLY A 268 -21.65 29.52 7.48
CA GLY A 268 -21.61 29.52 6.03
C GLY A 268 -20.21 29.74 5.45
N GLY A 269 -20.18 30.17 4.20
CA GLY A 269 -18.96 30.53 3.47
C GLY A 269 -18.49 29.49 2.46
N VAL A 270 -19.27 28.44 2.22
CA VAL A 270 -19.14 27.59 1.02
C VAL A 270 -20.05 28.17 -0.05
N THR A 271 -19.49 28.58 -1.19
CA THR A 271 -20.27 29.02 -2.35
C THR A 271 -20.44 27.85 -3.30
N LEU A 272 -21.67 27.44 -3.53
CA LEU A 272 -22.03 26.39 -4.51
C LEU A 272 -22.33 26.98 -5.89
N SER A 273 -22.81 28.22 -5.95
CA SER A 273 -22.92 28.98 -7.19
C SER A 273 -22.55 30.44 -6.93
N ASP A 274 -21.64 30.98 -7.73
CA ASP A 274 -21.14 32.36 -7.66
C ASP A 274 -22.09 33.38 -8.33
N SER A 275 -23.10 32.90 -9.07
CA SER A 275 -24.19 33.71 -9.63
C SER A 275 -25.51 32.94 -9.72
N ILE A 276 -26.62 33.67 -9.88
CA ILE A 276 -27.92 33.06 -10.21
C ILE A 276 -27.96 32.53 -11.65
N GLU A 277 -27.24 33.17 -12.58
CA GLU A 277 -27.16 32.71 -13.97
C GLU A 277 -26.47 31.34 -14.07
N HIS A 278 -25.42 31.10 -13.29
CA HIS A 278 -24.80 29.77 -13.19
C HIS A 278 -25.69 28.75 -12.45
N PHE A 279 -26.62 29.19 -11.60
CA PHE A 279 -27.61 28.29 -11.01
C PHE A 279 -28.68 27.86 -12.04
N LYS A 280 -28.95 28.71 -13.04
CA LYS A 280 -29.82 28.44 -14.19
C LYS A 280 -29.16 27.64 -15.31
N THR A 281 -27.86 27.37 -15.23
CA THR A 281 -27.18 26.41 -16.10
C THR A 281 -27.20 25.02 -15.47
N ARG A 282 -27.05 23.98 -16.30
CA ARG A 282 -26.86 22.62 -15.78
C ARG A 282 -25.50 22.55 -15.10
N THR A 283 -25.52 22.42 -13.79
CA THR A 283 -24.34 22.55 -12.93
C THR A 283 -24.24 21.33 -12.02
N ARG A 284 -23.02 20.82 -11.88
CA ARG A 284 -22.71 19.72 -10.96
C ARG A 284 -22.16 20.32 -9.68
N TYR A 285 -22.74 19.96 -8.55
CA TYR A 285 -22.43 20.45 -7.22
C TYR A 285 -21.95 19.28 -6.36
N ALA A 286 -20.98 19.54 -5.51
CA ALA A 286 -20.54 18.59 -4.50
C ALA A 286 -20.49 19.25 -3.13
N VAL A 287 -20.92 18.52 -2.11
CA VAL A 287 -20.81 18.89 -0.69
C VAL A 287 -20.24 17.71 0.06
N GLN A 288 -19.31 17.96 0.97
CA GLN A 288 -18.81 16.97 1.91
C GLN A 288 -18.92 17.45 3.34
N ILE A 289 -19.24 16.51 4.23
CA ILE A 289 -19.35 16.71 5.67
C ILE A 289 -18.47 15.67 6.35
N ASP A 290 -17.64 16.09 7.29
CA ASP A 290 -16.75 15.25 8.11
C ASP A 290 -16.76 15.74 9.56
N GLY A 291 -17.68 15.21 10.36
CA GLY A 291 -17.92 15.65 11.73
C GLY A 291 -18.38 17.10 11.78
N ARG A 292 -17.49 17.97 12.27
CA ARG A 292 -17.67 19.43 12.32
C ARG A 292 -17.14 20.13 11.08
N LYS A 293 -16.45 19.42 10.20
CA LYS A 293 -15.88 19.98 8.99
C LYS A 293 -16.85 19.84 7.83
N TYR A 294 -16.82 20.81 6.94
CA TYR A 294 -17.62 20.80 5.72
C TYR A 294 -16.91 21.56 4.61
N ARG A 295 -17.20 21.18 3.36
CA ARG A 295 -16.74 21.88 2.16
C ARG A 295 -17.72 21.64 1.03
N GLY A 296 -17.59 22.41 -0.03
CA GLY A 296 -18.37 22.19 -1.24
C GLY A 296 -17.86 23.01 -2.41
N GLY A 297 -18.43 22.74 -3.56
CA GLY A 297 -18.07 23.38 -4.82
C GLY A 297 -19.02 22.96 -5.92
N SER A 298 -18.72 23.41 -7.14
CA SER A 298 -19.49 23.08 -8.33
C SER A 298 -18.67 23.28 -9.59
N THR A 299 -19.30 23.04 -10.75
CA THR A 299 -18.70 23.34 -12.06
C THR A 299 -18.22 24.80 -12.19
N TYR A 300 -18.83 25.74 -11.46
CA TYR A 300 -18.50 27.16 -11.49
C TYR A 300 -17.77 27.66 -10.24
N CYS A 301 -17.62 26.82 -9.21
CA CYS A 301 -17.01 27.19 -7.94
C CYS A 301 -16.02 26.09 -7.53
N PRO A 302 -14.71 26.37 -7.44
CA PRO A 302 -13.74 25.37 -6.98
C PRO A 302 -14.15 24.77 -5.64
N LEU A 303 -13.89 23.47 -5.45
CA LEU A 303 -14.09 22.80 -4.17
C LEU A 303 -13.31 23.56 -3.09
N THR A 304 -14.00 24.04 -2.06
CA THR A 304 -13.34 24.82 -1.00
C THR A 304 -12.41 23.95 -0.16
N GLU A 305 -11.43 24.58 0.47
CA GLU A 305 -10.79 24.01 1.66
C GLU A 305 -11.85 23.66 2.73
N TRP A 306 -11.49 22.74 3.63
CA TRP A 306 -12.35 22.36 4.74
C TRP A 306 -12.59 23.55 5.69
N LYS A 307 -13.86 23.86 5.91
CA LYS A 307 -14.31 24.79 6.95
C LYS A 307 -14.75 24.01 8.17
N THR A 308 -14.77 24.65 9.32
CA THR A 308 -15.20 24.04 10.59
C THR A 308 -16.37 24.82 11.15
N THR A 309 -17.45 24.13 11.53
CA THR A 309 -18.55 24.75 12.26
C THR A 309 -18.21 24.88 13.74
N ASN A 310 -18.46 26.06 14.31
CA ASN A 310 -18.35 26.27 15.74
C ASN A 310 -19.65 25.91 16.49
N GLY A 311 -20.73 25.61 15.76
CA GLY A 311 -21.98 25.13 16.35
C GLY A 311 -21.80 23.78 17.03
N THR A 312 -22.61 23.55 18.08
CA THR A 312 -22.72 22.23 18.70
C THR A 312 -23.46 21.30 17.74
N ILE A 313 -22.83 20.18 17.39
CA ILE A 313 -23.47 19.15 16.57
C ILE A 313 -24.51 18.45 17.46
N ILE A 314 -25.77 18.59 17.08
CA ILE A 314 -26.92 17.96 17.73
C ILE A 314 -27.72 17.19 16.68
N ASP A 315 -28.55 16.25 17.13
CA ASP A 315 -29.37 15.44 16.24
C ASP A 315 -30.38 16.29 15.45
N VAL A 316 -30.54 15.95 14.18
CA VAL A 316 -31.47 16.59 13.25
C VAL A 316 -32.35 15.48 12.66
N PRO A 317 -33.59 15.32 13.14
CA PRO A 317 -34.47 14.21 12.73
C PRO A 317 -35.05 14.37 11.33
N GLN A 318 -34.87 15.53 10.68
CA GLN A 318 -35.41 15.85 9.37
C GLN A 318 -34.73 15.04 8.26
N THR A 319 -35.49 14.78 7.22
CA THR A 319 -34.97 14.18 6.01
C THR A 319 -34.22 15.22 5.16
N PHE A 320 -33.30 14.75 4.34
CA PHE A 320 -32.60 15.57 3.37
C PHE A 320 -33.51 15.88 2.18
N LEU A 321 -33.78 17.17 2.00
CA LEU A 321 -34.58 17.75 0.93
C LEU A 321 -33.69 18.44 -0.10
N ILE A 322 -34.13 18.38 -1.36
CA ILE A 322 -33.54 19.13 -2.47
C ILE A 322 -34.63 20.02 -3.07
N GLY A 323 -34.38 21.30 -3.24
CA GLY A 323 -35.33 22.24 -3.83
C GLY A 323 -36.51 22.63 -2.93
N ALA A 324 -36.38 22.42 -1.62
CA ALA A 324 -37.36 22.81 -0.62
C ALA A 324 -36.70 22.98 0.76
N ALA A 325 -37.30 23.84 1.59
CA ALA A 325 -37.05 23.90 3.03
C ALA A 325 -38.26 23.34 3.79
N GLN A 326 -38.00 22.81 4.98
CA GLN A 326 -39.05 22.40 5.92
C GLN A 326 -39.45 23.60 6.79
N SER A 327 -40.73 23.82 7.08
CA SER A 327 -41.15 24.86 8.04
C SER A 327 -40.72 24.54 9.47
N ALA A 328 -40.58 25.55 10.33
CA ALA A 328 -40.18 25.41 11.73
C ALA A 328 -41.09 24.48 12.57
N ASP A 329 -42.39 24.48 12.27
CA ASP A 329 -43.37 23.60 12.90
C ASP A 329 -43.42 22.19 12.26
N GLY A 330 -42.59 21.93 11.25
CA GLY A 330 -42.58 20.66 10.52
C GLY A 330 -43.82 20.40 9.65
N SER A 331 -44.77 21.33 9.57
CA SER A 331 -46.09 21.07 8.97
C SER A 331 -46.09 21.12 7.43
N LYS A 332 -45.18 21.88 6.81
CA LYS A 332 -45.18 22.10 5.36
C LYS A 332 -43.78 22.32 4.78
N LYS A 333 -43.65 22.02 3.49
CA LYS A 333 -42.48 22.41 2.69
C LYS A 333 -42.68 23.82 2.10
N GLN A 334 -41.60 24.55 1.91
CA GLN A 334 -41.59 25.94 1.43
C GLN A 334 -40.29 26.30 0.71
N GLN A 335 -40.15 27.56 0.27
CA GLN A 335 -38.95 28.09 -0.41
C GLN A 335 -38.56 27.27 -1.66
N PHE A 336 -39.58 26.88 -2.42
CA PHE A 336 -39.40 26.10 -3.63
C PHE A 336 -38.76 26.91 -4.76
N TRP A 337 -38.15 26.20 -5.70
CA TRP A 337 -37.81 26.71 -7.02
C TRP A 337 -38.13 25.70 -8.10
N SER A 338 -38.50 26.21 -9.27
CA SER A 338 -38.74 25.42 -10.47
C SER A 338 -37.41 25.03 -11.12
N GLY A 339 -37.27 23.78 -11.54
CA GLY A 339 -36.07 23.36 -12.28
C GLY A 339 -36.01 21.86 -12.53
N THR A 340 -34.81 21.36 -12.74
CA THR A 340 -34.57 19.94 -13.06
C THR A 340 -33.39 19.42 -12.25
N LEU A 341 -33.60 18.27 -11.64
CA LEU A 341 -32.57 17.46 -11.00
C LEU A 341 -32.25 16.29 -11.93
N TYR A 342 -31.07 16.31 -12.54
CA TYR A 342 -30.60 15.26 -13.45
C TYR A 342 -29.98 14.09 -12.68
N GLN A 343 -29.33 14.38 -11.55
CA GLN A 343 -28.72 13.37 -10.70
C GLN A 343 -28.66 13.86 -9.25
N CYS A 344 -28.83 12.92 -8.32
CA CYS A 344 -28.34 13.07 -6.96
C CYS A 344 -27.76 11.74 -6.51
N LYS A 345 -26.55 11.75 -5.94
CA LYS A 345 -25.93 10.61 -5.28
C LYS A 345 -25.50 11.02 -3.88
N VAL A 346 -25.82 10.22 -2.88
CA VAL A 346 -25.37 10.44 -1.50
C VAL A 346 -24.60 9.21 -1.04
N TYR A 347 -23.38 9.45 -0.57
CA TYR A 347 -22.51 8.43 0.01
C TYR A 347 -22.41 8.65 1.53
N LYS A 348 -22.52 7.58 2.32
CA LYS A 348 -22.08 7.53 3.71
C LYS A 348 -20.58 7.29 3.72
N GLY A 349 -19.82 8.28 4.11
CA GLY A 349 -18.35 8.36 3.97
C GLY A 349 -17.90 9.44 2.98
N LEU A 350 -16.58 9.64 2.91
CA LEU A 350 -15.94 10.64 2.06
C LEU A 350 -15.40 10.00 0.78
N LEU A 351 -15.81 10.51 -0.37
CA LEU A 351 -15.08 10.28 -1.62
C LEU A 351 -13.76 11.07 -1.62
N SER A 352 -12.73 10.54 -2.27
CA SER A 352 -11.48 11.27 -2.52
C SER A 352 -11.69 12.56 -3.31
N ASP A 353 -10.77 13.51 -3.13
CA ASP A 353 -10.73 14.78 -3.85
C ASP A 353 -10.71 14.55 -5.37
N ASP A 354 -9.94 13.58 -5.85
CA ASP A 354 -9.88 13.21 -7.26
C ASP A 354 -11.26 12.81 -7.80
N LYS A 355 -12.00 11.99 -7.05
CA LYS A 355 -13.36 11.60 -7.41
C LYS A 355 -14.33 12.78 -7.36
N VAL A 356 -14.29 13.61 -6.32
CA VAL A 356 -15.18 14.77 -6.22
C VAL A 356 -14.92 15.76 -7.37
N ASN A 357 -13.66 16.03 -7.68
CA ASN A 357 -13.27 16.91 -8.78
C ASN A 357 -13.63 16.32 -10.15
N ASP A 358 -13.37 15.03 -10.37
CA ASP A 358 -13.75 14.35 -11.61
C ASP A 358 -15.27 14.40 -11.86
N TYR A 359 -16.08 14.23 -10.80
CA TYR A 359 -17.52 14.44 -10.87
C TYR A 359 -17.90 15.89 -11.25
N ILE A 360 -17.29 16.88 -10.60
CA ILE A 360 -17.57 18.31 -10.87
C ILE A 360 -17.25 18.67 -12.33
N GLU A 361 -16.15 18.14 -12.86
CA GLU A 361 -15.66 18.44 -14.21
C GLU A 361 -16.41 17.66 -15.30
N LYS A 362 -16.61 16.36 -15.09
CA LYS A 362 -17.07 15.42 -16.14
C LYS A 362 -18.48 14.90 -15.88
N GLY A 363 -18.88 14.74 -14.62
CA GLY A 363 -20.09 14.01 -14.24
C GLY A 363 -19.94 12.51 -14.50
N TRP A 364 -20.81 11.69 -13.90
CA TRP A 364 -20.75 10.21 -13.99
C TRP A 364 -22.10 9.56 -14.21
#